data_AF-A0A6L7VN15-F1
#
_entry.id   AF-A0A6L7VN15-F1
#
_cell.length_a   1.000
_cell.length_b   1.000
_cell.length_c   1.000
_cell.angle_alpha   90.00
_cell.angle_beta   90.00
_cell.angle_gamma   90.00
#
_symmetry.space_group_name_H-M   'P 1'
#
loop_
_entity.id
_entity.type
_entity.pdbx_description
1 polymer ?
#
loop_
_entity_poly.entity_id
_entity_poly.type
_entity_poly.pdbx_seq_one_letter_code
_entity_poly.pdbx_strand_id
1 'polypeptide(L)'
;MARMIEREDEARLVERFINGESIPQLAREYGTTEQIVRNTLLEIGDRMFNPTDQHRPDVQVDNEVELIDRFVNGESIRDLALAYHTREDQVNAVLNRASEHMQTSPEFLDETSTDEDIERVNAQIRHMNRYADRLEEEAAQIAARTDYMNRFTDRLNEETDRLNAKAEPPGKIIAFLVFAVLIGFCIFALATN
;
A
#
# COMPACT_ATOMS: atom_id res chain seq x y z
N MET A 1 -11.50 -37.56 1.59
CA MET A 1 -12.42 -36.49 1.18
C MET A 1 -12.05 -35.25 1.97
N ALA A 2 -11.70 -34.15 1.31
CA ALA A 2 -11.40 -32.90 1.99
C ALA A 2 -12.70 -32.29 2.53
N ARG A 3 -12.69 -31.81 3.76
CA ARG A 3 -13.84 -31.12 4.36
C ARG A 3 -13.96 -29.73 3.74
N MET A 4 -15.16 -29.35 3.29
CA MET A 4 -15.42 -27.95 2.91
C MET A 4 -15.50 -27.10 4.17
N ILE A 5 -15.02 -25.86 4.08
CA ILE A 5 -15.15 -24.87 5.16
C ILE A 5 -16.59 -24.36 5.12
N GLU A 6 -17.31 -24.51 6.23
CA GLU A 6 -18.69 -24.03 6.35
C GLU A 6 -18.73 -22.50 6.44
N ARG A 7 -19.83 -21.89 6.04
CA ARG A 7 -19.99 -20.42 6.09
C ARG A 7 -19.78 -19.82 7.48
N GLU A 8 -20.15 -20.56 8.52
CA GLU A 8 -20.00 -20.15 9.92
C GLU A 8 -18.52 -20.07 10.35
N ASP A 9 -17.66 -20.84 9.69
CA ASP A 9 -16.22 -20.90 9.96
C ASP A 9 -15.43 -19.85 9.13
N GLU A 10 -16.03 -19.26 8.10
CA GLU A 10 -15.38 -18.27 7.22
C GLU A 10 -14.86 -17.03 7.98
N ALA A 11 -15.66 -16.49 8.89
CA ALA A 11 -15.28 -15.30 9.66
C ALA A 11 -14.05 -15.57 10.55
N ARG A 12 -14.04 -16.74 11.20
CA ARG A 12 -12.95 -17.18 12.06
C ARG A 12 -11.69 -17.53 11.26
N LEU A 13 -11.84 -18.05 10.04
CA LEU A 13 -10.75 -18.28 9.11
C LEU A 13 -10.06 -16.96 8.73
N VAL A 14 -10.83 -15.93 8.38
CA VAL A 14 -10.32 -14.60 8.02
C VAL A 14 -9.62 -13.92 9.20
N GLU A 15 -10.22 -13.95 10.39
CA GLU A 15 -9.64 -13.37 11.60
C GLU A 15 -8.25 -13.99 11.90
N ARG A 16 -8.14 -15.31 11.86
CA ARG A 16 -6.86 -16.02 12.10
C ARG A 16 -5.82 -15.71 11.02
N PHE A 17 -6.24 -15.60 9.76
CA PHE A 17 -5.35 -15.21 8.66
C PHE A 17 -4.82 -13.77 8.83
N ILE A 18 -5.68 -12.83 9.21
CA ILE A 18 -5.29 -11.44 9.51
C ILE A 18 -4.34 -11.38 10.70
N ASN A 19 -4.52 -12.25 11.70
CA ASN A 19 -3.62 -12.40 12.84
C ASN A 19 -2.28 -13.10 12.50
N GLY A 20 -2.02 -13.38 11.22
CA GLY A 20 -0.73 -13.87 10.73
C GLY A 20 -0.58 -15.39 10.70
N GLU A 21 -1.66 -16.16 10.90
CA GLU A 21 -1.58 -17.61 10.74
C GLU A 21 -1.42 -18.02 9.28
N SER A 22 -0.47 -18.94 9.06
CA SER A 22 -0.16 -19.42 7.71
C SER A 22 -1.26 -20.34 7.14
N ILE A 23 -1.44 -20.31 5.81
CA ILE A 23 -2.41 -21.19 5.10
C ILE A 23 -2.21 -22.69 5.44
N PRO A 24 -0.98 -23.24 5.51
CA PRO A 24 -0.78 -24.64 5.92
C PRO A 24 -1.24 -24.96 7.34
N GLN A 25 -1.13 -24.00 8.26
CA GLN A 25 -1.61 -24.15 9.63
C GLN A 25 -3.14 -24.17 9.68
N LEU A 26 -3.78 -23.22 8.97
CA LEU A 26 -5.23 -23.17 8.85
C LEU A 26 -5.78 -24.44 8.18
N ALA A 27 -5.14 -24.93 7.11
CA ALA A 27 -5.57 -26.16 6.43
C ALA A 27 -5.57 -27.38 7.36
N ARG A 28 -4.53 -27.54 8.20
CA ARG A 28 -4.43 -28.61 9.20
C ARG A 28 -5.53 -28.51 10.26
N GLU A 29 -5.80 -27.31 10.75
CA GLU A 29 -6.82 -27.07 11.78
C GLU A 29 -8.23 -27.38 11.27
N TYR A 30 -8.58 -26.85 10.09
CA TYR A 30 -9.92 -27.03 9.52
C TYR A 30 -10.11 -28.40 8.86
N GLY A 31 -9.09 -29.27 8.86
CA GLY A 31 -9.15 -30.61 8.27
C GLY A 31 -9.37 -30.57 6.76
N THR A 32 -8.78 -29.60 6.07
CA THR A 32 -8.96 -29.33 4.64
C THR A 32 -7.63 -29.15 3.92
N THR A 33 -7.65 -28.82 2.63
CA THR A 33 -6.45 -28.58 1.84
C THR A 33 -6.10 -27.09 1.79
N GLU A 34 -4.82 -26.77 1.61
CA GLU A 34 -4.36 -25.39 1.44
C GLU A 34 -5.04 -24.68 0.27
N GLN A 35 -5.35 -25.43 -0.80
CA GLN A 35 -6.06 -24.90 -1.96
C GLN A 35 -7.49 -24.46 -1.60
N ILE A 36 -8.20 -25.24 -0.76
CA ILE A 36 -9.54 -24.87 -0.30
C ILE A 36 -9.47 -23.62 0.56
N VAL A 37 -8.55 -23.56 1.53
CA VAL A 37 -8.35 -22.36 2.36
C VAL A 37 -8.04 -21.13 1.50
N ARG A 38 -7.13 -21.25 0.53
CA ARG A 38 -6.78 -20.15 -0.38
C ARG A 38 -7.97 -19.69 -1.21
N ASN A 39 -8.71 -20.63 -1.80
CA ASN A 39 -9.88 -20.31 -2.61
C ASN A 39 -10.97 -19.63 -1.78
N THR A 40 -11.23 -20.12 -0.56
CA THR A 40 -12.19 -19.53 0.36
C THR A 40 -11.77 -18.13 0.79
N LEU A 41 -10.49 -17.90 1.11
CA LEU A 41 -9.98 -16.56 1.44
C LEU A 41 -10.06 -15.59 0.25
N LEU A 42 -9.78 -16.07 -0.97
CA LEU A 42 -9.95 -15.28 -2.19
C LEU A 42 -11.42 -14.95 -2.45
N GLU A 43 -12.33 -15.91 -2.29
CA GLU A 43 -13.77 -15.71 -2.48
C GLU A 43 -14.35 -14.76 -1.41
N ILE A 44 -13.87 -14.83 -0.17
CA ILE A 44 -14.23 -13.85 0.86
C ILE A 44 -13.62 -12.49 0.55
N GLY A 45 -12.34 -12.46 0.13
CA GLY A 45 -11.64 -11.26 -0.30
C GLY A 45 -12.37 -10.58 -1.45
N ASP A 46 -12.76 -11.30 -2.48
CA ASP A 46 -13.57 -10.79 -3.59
C ASP A 46 -14.94 -10.33 -3.10
N ARG A 47 -15.60 -11.02 -2.17
CA ARG A 47 -16.85 -10.50 -1.57
C ARG A 47 -16.64 -9.22 -0.75
N MET A 48 -15.46 -9.03 -0.15
CA MET A 48 -15.12 -7.85 0.65
C MET A 48 -14.53 -6.70 -0.17
N PHE A 49 -13.88 -6.99 -1.31
CA PHE A 49 -13.07 -6.05 -2.10
C PHE A 49 -13.49 -5.93 -3.57
N ASN A 50 -14.38 -6.78 -4.09
CA ASN A 50 -14.94 -6.65 -5.42
C ASN A 50 -16.26 -5.85 -5.33
N PRO A 51 -16.26 -4.53 -5.61
CA PRO A 51 -17.42 -3.66 -5.39
C PRO A 51 -18.42 -3.74 -6.55
N THR A 52 -18.21 -4.66 -7.49
CA THR A 52 -18.81 -4.60 -8.83
C THR A 52 -20.15 -5.31 -8.94
N ASP A 53 -20.57 -6.09 -7.96
CA ASP A 53 -21.92 -6.66 -7.93
C ASP A 53 -22.60 -6.41 -6.60
N GLN A 54 -23.34 -5.30 -6.55
CA GLN A 54 -24.79 -5.31 -6.37
C GLN A 54 -25.24 -3.88 -6.14
N HIS A 55 -26.18 -3.43 -6.98
CA HIS A 55 -27.09 -2.31 -6.76
C HIS A 55 -27.18 -1.88 -5.29
N ARG A 56 -26.24 -1.03 -4.85
CA ARG A 56 -26.47 -0.22 -3.67
C ARG A 56 -27.22 1.00 -4.18
N PRO A 57 -28.27 1.44 -3.47
CA PRO A 57 -29.08 2.56 -3.91
C PRO A 57 -28.14 3.69 -4.28
N ASP A 58 -28.41 4.37 -5.41
CA ASP A 58 -27.83 5.68 -5.68
C ASP A 58 -27.84 6.42 -4.35
N VAL A 59 -26.67 6.58 -3.73
CA VAL A 59 -26.55 7.52 -2.64
C VAL A 59 -26.66 8.83 -3.39
N GLN A 60 -27.91 9.31 -3.49
CA GLN A 60 -28.16 10.66 -3.97
C GLN A 60 -27.26 11.52 -3.13
N VAL A 61 -26.29 12.14 -3.77
CA VAL A 61 -25.60 13.25 -3.15
C VAL A 61 -26.71 14.29 -3.03
N ASP A 62 -27.34 14.35 -1.86
CA ASP A 62 -28.54 15.17 -1.62
C ASP A 62 -28.30 16.65 -1.96
N ASN A 63 -27.04 17.04 -2.15
CA ASN A 63 -26.62 18.37 -2.52
C ASN A 63 -25.54 18.36 -3.62
N GLU A 64 -25.90 17.88 -4.83
CA GLU A 64 -25.00 17.93 -6.01
C GLU A 64 -24.43 19.34 -6.24
N VAL A 65 -25.23 20.39 -6.00
CA VAL A 65 -24.81 21.80 -6.12
C VAL A 65 -23.67 22.15 -5.17
N GLU A 66 -23.77 21.74 -3.90
CA GLU A 66 -22.74 22.00 -2.90
C GLU A 66 -21.46 21.20 -3.20
N LEU A 67 -21.60 19.95 -3.67
CA LEU A 67 -20.46 19.14 -4.08
C LEU A 67 -19.70 19.80 -5.25
N ILE A 68 -20.44 20.31 -6.25
CA ILE A 68 -19.85 21.03 -7.38
C ILE A 68 -19.16 22.31 -6.91
N ASP A 69 -19.79 23.10 -6.02
CA ASP A 69 -19.21 24.33 -5.50
C ASP A 69 -17.91 24.06 -4.72
N ARG A 70 -17.89 23.05 -3.85
CA ARG A 70 -16.68 22.64 -3.12
C ARG A 70 -15.57 22.15 -4.05
N PHE A 71 -15.91 21.41 -5.10
CA PHE A 71 -14.96 20.99 -6.12
C PHE A 71 -14.38 22.19 -6.90
N VAL A 72 -15.23 23.14 -7.31
CA VAL A 72 -14.81 24.38 -7.99
C VAL A 72 -13.91 25.23 -7.08
N ASN A 73 -14.16 25.21 -5.77
CA ASN A 73 -13.30 25.84 -4.75
C ASN A 73 -11.98 25.09 -4.49
N GLY A 74 -11.70 24.00 -5.21
CA GLY A 74 -10.40 23.32 -5.24
C GLY A 74 -10.27 22.16 -4.26
N GLU A 75 -11.37 21.70 -3.64
CA GLU A 75 -11.36 20.51 -2.81
C GLU A 75 -11.14 19.24 -3.64
N SER A 76 -10.33 18.31 -3.14
CA SER A 76 -9.99 17.11 -3.91
C SER A 76 -11.18 16.15 -3.97
N ILE A 77 -11.28 15.37 -5.06
CA ILE A 77 -12.30 14.33 -5.22
C ILE A 77 -12.30 13.36 -4.03
N ARG A 78 -11.11 13.07 -3.49
CA ARG A 78 -10.93 12.21 -2.33
C ARG A 78 -11.52 12.81 -1.06
N ASP A 79 -11.28 14.10 -0.82
CA ASP A 79 -11.83 14.80 0.35
C ASP A 79 -13.35 14.93 0.25
N LEU A 80 -13.87 15.20 -0.94
CA LEU A 80 -15.30 15.18 -1.23
C LEU A 80 -15.90 13.79 -1.00
N ALA A 81 -15.25 12.73 -1.49
CA ALA A 81 -15.70 11.36 -1.27
C ALA A 81 -15.78 11.03 0.23
N LEU A 82 -14.79 11.45 1.02
CA LEU A 82 -14.80 11.30 2.47
C LEU A 82 -15.91 12.10 3.14
N ALA A 83 -16.09 13.37 2.76
CA ALA A 83 -17.07 14.28 3.35
C ALA A 83 -18.52 13.83 3.09
N TYR A 84 -18.79 13.29 1.91
CA TYR A 84 -20.11 12.78 1.52
C TYR A 84 -20.28 11.29 1.77
N HIS A 85 -19.32 10.65 2.45
CA HIS A 85 -19.31 9.21 2.75
C HIS A 85 -19.59 8.34 1.50
N THR A 86 -19.03 8.76 0.38
CA THR A 86 -19.22 8.17 -0.94
C THR A 86 -17.88 7.75 -1.53
N ARG A 87 -17.88 7.21 -2.74
CA ARG A 87 -16.67 6.79 -3.44
C ARG A 87 -16.25 7.85 -4.47
N GLU A 88 -14.96 7.89 -4.79
CA GLU A 88 -14.39 8.85 -5.75
C GLU A 88 -14.98 8.74 -7.16
N ASP A 89 -15.36 7.54 -7.59
CA ASP A 89 -16.04 7.27 -8.87
C ASP A 89 -17.45 7.88 -8.91
N GLN A 90 -18.20 7.84 -7.80
CA GLN A 90 -19.52 8.46 -7.71
C GLN A 90 -19.43 9.98 -7.71
N VAL A 91 -18.46 10.56 -6.99
CA VAL A 91 -18.16 12.00 -7.07
C VAL A 91 -17.83 12.40 -8.51
N ASN A 92 -16.97 11.65 -9.20
CA ASN A 92 -16.65 11.89 -10.61
C ASN A 92 -17.88 11.77 -11.52
N ALA A 93 -18.77 10.81 -11.29
CA ALA A 93 -19.99 10.66 -12.08
C ALA A 93 -20.95 11.86 -11.93
N VAL A 94 -21.08 12.41 -10.72
CA VAL A 94 -21.85 13.64 -10.47
C VAL A 94 -21.21 14.83 -11.19
N LEU A 95 -19.89 15.01 -11.06
CA LEU A 95 -19.15 16.10 -11.70
C LEU A 95 -19.22 16.04 -13.23
N ASN A 96 -19.13 14.84 -13.81
CA ASN A 96 -19.24 14.64 -15.26
C ASN A 96 -20.65 14.98 -15.78
N ARG A 97 -21.70 14.52 -15.10
CA ARG A 97 -23.10 14.90 -15.45
C ARG A 97 -23.31 16.41 -15.36
N ALA A 98 -22.77 17.06 -14.34
CA ALA A 98 -22.84 18.52 -14.19
C ALA A 98 -22.11 19.25 -15.33
N SER A 99 -20.95 18.77 -15.74
CA SER A 99 -20.19 19.31 -16.88
C SER A 99 -20.95 19.19 -18.21
N GLU A 100 -21.59 18.04 -18.45
CA GLU A 100 -22.44 17.82 -19.63
C GLU A 100 -23.63 18.79 -19.69
N HIS A 101 -24.24 19.09 -18.53
CA HIS A 101 -25.32 20.07 -18.43
C HIS A 101 -24.85 21.51 -18.65
N MET A 102 -23.63 21.87 -18.22
CA MET A 102 -23.06 23.19 -18.48
C MET A 102 -22.70 23.42 -19.96
N GLN A 103 -22.31 22.38 -20.70
CA GLN A 103 -21.96 22.51 -22.12
C GLN A 103 -23.17 22.65 -23.05
N THR A 104 -24.37 22.30 -22.59
CA THR A 104 -25.57 22.20 -23.43
C THR A 104 -26.51 23.41 -23.39
N SER A 105 -26.19 24.45 -22.63
CA SER A 105 -27.00 25.69 -22.56
C SER A 105 -26.22 26.89 -23.09
N PRO A 106 -26.35 27.25 -24.39
CA PRO A 106 -25.65 28.38 -25.00
C PRO A 106 -26.41 29.71 -24.88
N GLU A 107 -27.47 29.79 -24.07
CA GLU A 107 -28.28 31.00 -23.92
C GLU A 107 -27.82 31.82 -22.70
N PHE A 108 -27.41 33.07 -22.97
CA PHE A 108 -26.93 34.12 -22.06
C PHE A 108 -25.43 34.10 -21.69
N LEU A 109 -24.62 34.70 -22.56
CA LEU A 109 -23.39 35.36 -22.15
C LEU A 109 -23.72 36.84 -21.87
N ASP A 110 -23.93 37.17 -20.60
CA ASP A 110 -23.89 38.55 -20.11
C ASP A 110 -22.43 38.96 -19.91
N GLU A 111 -22.03 40.11 -20.45
CA GLU A 111 -20.66 40.61 -20.55
C GLU A 111 -20.00 40.85 -19.17
N THR A 112 -20.76 40.81 -18.07
CA THR A 112 -20.25 40.90 -16.70
C THR A 112 -19.79 39.56 -16.12
N SER A 113 -20.14 38.43 -16.74
CA SER A 113 -19.71 37.07 -16.31
C SER A 113 -18.20 36.89 -16.42
N THR A 114 -17.56 37.55 -17.40
CA THR A 114 -16.17 37.25 -17.75
C THR A 114 -15.18 37.68 -16.67
N ASP A 115 -15.45 38.75 -15.93
CA ASP A 115 -14.53 39.25 -14.89
C ASP A 115 -14.52 38.35 -13.65
N GLU A 116 -15.71 37.88 -13.20
CA GLU A 116 -15.81 36.91 -12.12
C GLU A 116 -15.21 35.56 -12.51
N ASP A 117 -15.42 35.13 -13.76
CA ASP A 117 -14.80 33.93 -14.31
C ASP A 117 -13.26 34.04 -14.34
N ILE A 118 -12.73 35.19 -14.75
CA ILE A 118 -11.29 35.46 -14.74
C ILE A 118 -10.74 35.47 -13.31
N GLU A 119 -11.45 36.07 -12.35
CA GLU A 119 -11.01 36.09 -10.95
C GLU A 119 -11.01 34.68 -10.33
N ARG A 120 -12.03 33.88 -10.63
CA ARG A 120 -12.13 32.46 -10.23
C ARG A 120 -10.99 31.62 -10.81
N VAL A 121 -10.71 31.76 -12.11
CA VAL A 121 -9.58 31.08 -12.75
C VAL A 121 -8.24 31.53 -12.14
N ASN A 122 -8.07 32.82 -11.86
CA ASN A 122 -6.87 33.34 -11.22
C ASN A 122 -6.70 32.85 -9.77
N ALA A 123 -7.80 32.65 -9.04
CA ALA A 123 -7.77 32.04 -7.71
C ALA A 123 -7.36 30.56 -7.79
N GLN A 124 -7.88 29.83 -8.78
CA GLN A 124 -7.52 28.44 -9.05
C GLN A 124 -6.03 28.29 -9.43
N ILE A 125 -5.51 29.16 -10.30
CA ILE A 125 -4.08 29.20 -10.66
C ILE A 125 -3.21 29.42 -9.41
N ARG A 126 -3.60 30.36 -8.53
CA ARG A 126 -2.90 30.61 -7.26
C ARG A 126 -2.94 29.40 -6.32
N HIS A 127 -4.01 28.63 -6.33
CA HIS A 127 -4.10 27.40 -5.55
C HIS A 127 -3.20 26.30 -6.12
N MET A 128 -3.23 26.11 -7.45
CA MET A 128 -2.35 25.15 -8.14
C MET A 128 -0.87 25.47 -7.93
N ASN A 129 -0.47 26.74 -7.99
CA ASN A 129 0.91 27.14 -7.72
C ASN A 129 1.35 26.77 -6.29
N ARG A 130 0.50 27.06 -5.29
CA ARG A 130 0.78 26.66 -3.90
C ARG A 130 0.86 25.14 -3.72
N TYR A 131 0.09 24.39 -4.50
CA TYR A 131 0.17 22.93 -4.50
C TYR A 131 1.48 22.44 -5.15
N ALA A 132 1.91 23.06 -6.25
CA ALA A 132 3.19 22.77 -6.88
C ALA A 132 4.38 23.05 -5.94
N ASP A 133 4.36 24.18 -5.23
CA ASP A 133 5.39 24.54 -4.25
C ASP A 133 5.51 23.48 -3.13
N ARG A 134 4.38 22.99 -2.62
CA ARG A 134 4.36 21.92 -1.60
C ARG A 134 4.93 20.61 -2.13
N LEU A 135 4.59 20.23 -3.37
CA LEU A 135 5.16 19.03 -3.99
C LEU A 135 6.67 19.15 -4.18
N GLU A 136 7.17 20.34 -4.54
CA GLU A 136 8.60 20.59 -4.64
C GLU A 136 9.30 20.44 -3.28
N GLU A 137 8.70 20.96 -2.21
CA GLU A 137 9.21 20.79 -0.84
C GLU A 137 9.24 19.31 -0.40
N GLU A 138 8.17 18.56 -0.66
CA GLU A 138 8.12 17.13 -0.35
C GLU A 138 9.17 16.33 -1.14
N ALA A 139 9.37 16.64 -2.42
CA ALA A 139 10.40 16.03 -3.24
C ALA A 139 11.81 16.30 -2.67
N ALA A 140 12.06 17.53 -2.20
CA ALA A 140 13.33 17.88 -1.55
C ALA A 140 13.54 17.11 -0.24
N GLN A 141 12.49 16.93 0.58
CA GLN A 141 12.58 16.12 1.80
C GLN A 141 12.87 14.64 1.51
N ILE A 142 12.25 14.07 0.48
CA ILE A 142 12.50 12.68 0.06
C ILE A 142 13.95 12.52 -0.43
N ALA A 143 14.46 13.48 -1.21
CA ALA A 143 15.85 13.47 -1.65
C ALA A 143 16.82 13.51 -0.46
N ALA A 144 16.60 14.41 0.51
CA ALA A 144 17.42 14.50 1.72
C ALA A 144 17.39 13.21 2.55
N ARG A 145 16.22 12.57 2.66
CA ARG A 145 16.06 11.28 3.35
C ARG A 145 16.81 10.16 2.63
N THR A 146 16.77 10.14 1.30
CA THR A 146 17.48 9.16 0.47
C THR A 146 18.99 9.29 0.65
N ASP A 147 19.51 10.53 0.64
CA ASP A 147 20.93 10.79 0.89
C ASP A 147 21.37 10.33 2.29
N TYR A 148 20.54 10.56 3.30
CA TYR A 148 20.80 10.05 4.65
C TYR A 148 20.88 8.52 4.67
N MET A 149 19.94 7.84 4.02
CA MET A 149 19.93 6.38 3.95
C MET A 149 21.15 5.83 3.21
N ASN A 150 21.56 6.46 2.11
CA ASN A 150 22.76 6.05 1.36
C ASN A 150 24.01 6.12 2.25
N ARG A 151 24.22 7.24 2.96
CA ARG A 151 25.35 7.38 3.91
C ARG A 151 25.29 6.37 5.06
N PHE A 152 24.08 6.01 5.51
CA PHE A 152 23.91 4.98 6.52
C PHE A 152 24.31 3.59 5.99
N THR A 153 23.90 3.24 4.78
CA THR A 153 24.29 2.01 4.09
C THR A 153 25.80 1.94 3.87
N ASP A 154 26.43 3.04 3.44
CA ASP A 154 27.88 3.09 3.25
C ASP A 154 28.65 2.80 4.55
N ARG A 155 28.17 3.33 5.68
CA ARG A 155 28.76 3.05 7.00
C ARG A 155 28.59 1.59 7.41
N LEU A 156 27.43 0.99 7.17
CA LEU A 156 27.20 -0.43 7.46
C LEU A 156 28.10 -1.33 6.61
N ASN A 157 28.29 -0.97 5.33
CA ASN A 157 29.20 -1.69 4.44
C ASN A 157 30.65 -1.57 4.93
N GLU A 158 31.10 -0.37 5.31
CA GLU A 158 32.44 -0.18 5.85
C GLU A 158 32.66 -0.96 7.16
N GLU A 159 31.66 -1.01 8.04
CA GLU A 159 31.72 -1.79 9.27
C GLU A 159 31.76 -3.30 8.98
N THR A 160 30.98 -3.76 8.00
CA THR A 160 31.01 -5.15 7.53
C THR A 160 32.39 -5.51 6.96
N ASP A 161 32.99 -4.65 6.14
CA ASP A 161 34.32 -4.86 5.59
C ASP A 161 35.39 -4.90 6.67
N ARG A 162 35.30 -4.01 7.68
CA ARG A 162 36.20 -4.01 8.84
C ARG A 162 36.07 -5.28 9.67
N LEU A 163 34.85 -5.75 9.91
CA LEU A 163 34.61 -7.01 10.62
C LEU A 163 35.13 -8.21 9.84
N ASN A 164 34.94 -8.21 8.52
CA ASN A 164 35.43 -9.26 7.64
C ASN A 164 36.97 -9.27 7.54
N ALA A 165 37.60 -8.09 7.59
CA ALA A 165 39.06 -7.97 7.64
C ALA A 165 39.66 -8.39 9.00
N LYS A 166 38.91 -8.19 10.10
CA LYS A 166 39.33 -8.55 11.46
C LYS A 166 39.05 -10.02 11.80
N ALA A 167 38.03 -10.61 11.19
CA ALA A 167 37.84 -12.04 11.20
C ALA A 167 39.04 -12.68 10.48
N GLU A 168 39.90 -13.38 11.21
CA GLU A 168 40.97 -14.16 10.58
C GLU A 168 40.38 -15.04 9.48
N PRO A 169 41.08 -15.21 8.35
CA PRO A 169 40.55 -15.99 7.24
C PRO A 169 40.09 -17.35 7.80
N PRO A 170 38.86 -17.79 7.49
CA PRO A 170 38.28 -19.01 8.06
C PRO A 170 39.17 -20.25 7.87
N GLY A 171 40.10 -20.20 6.92
CA GLY A 171 41.16 -21.19 6.75
C GLY A 171 42.06 -21.43 7.97
N LYS A 172 42.32 -20.43 8.83
CA LYS A 172 43.17 -20.63 10.03
C LYS A 172 42.47 -21.41 11.14
N ILE A 173 41.19 -21.11 11.40
CA ILE A 173 40.40 -21.81 12.41
C ILE A 173 40.12 -23.25 11.96
N ILE A 174 39.81 -23.44 10.67
CA ILE A 174 39.62 -24.77 10.10
C ILE A 174 40.94 -25.56 10.11
N ALA A 175 42.07 -24.96 9.75
CA ALA A 175 43.37 -25.62 9.82
C ALA A 175 43.76 -26.03 11.25
N PHE A 176 43.49 -25.19 12.24
CA PHE A 176 43.79 -25.48 13.64
C PHE A 176 42.92 -26.62 14.19
N LEU A 177 41.62 -26.64 13.85
CA LEU A 177 40.71 -27.72 14.23
C LEU A 177 41.09 -29.05 13.56
N VAL A 178 41.42 -29.04 12.27
CA VAL A 178 41.88 -30.25 11.56
C VAL A 178 43.19 -30.77 12.19
N PHE A 179 44.13 -29.88 12.54
CA PHE A 179 45.39 -30.25 13.18
C PHE A 179 45.18 -30.84 14.58
N ALA A 180 44.29 -30.24 15.39
CA ALA A 180 43.95 -30.74 16.72
C ALA A 180 43.27 -32.14 16.68
N VAL A 181 42.38 -32.36 15.72
CA VAL A 181 41.74 -33.68 15.50
C VAL A 181 42.76 -34.72 15.09
N LEU A 182 43.70 -34.38 14.19
CA LEU A 182 44.77 -35.30 13.78
C LEU A 182 45.71 -35.67 14.93
N ILE A 183 46.09 -34.72 15.78
CA ILE A 183 46.91 -35.01 16.97
C ILE A 183 46.15 -35.92 17.95
N GLY A 184 44.87 -35.64 18.21
CA GLY A 184 44.05 -36.48 19.07
C GLY A 184 43.94 -37.93 18.55
N PHE A 185 43.80 -38.10 17.24
CA PHE A 185 43.72 -39.42 16.62
C PHE A 185 45.05 -40.20 16.72
N CYS A 186 46.19 -39.53 16.55
CA CYS A 186 47.51 -40.15 16.72
C CYS A 186 47.76 -40.59 18.16
N ILE A 187 47.39 -39.77 19.16
CA ILE A 187 47.53 -40.11 20.58
C ILE A 187 46.63 -41.29 20.94
N PHE A 188 45.38 -41.30 20.43
CA PHE A 188 44.45 -42.41 20.67
C PHE A 188 44.96 -43.72 20.06
N ALA A 189 45.44 -43.69 18.82
CA ALA A 189 45.98 -44.88 18.14
C ALA A 189 47.22 -45.47 18.84
N LEU A 190 48.07 -44.61 19.42
CA LEU A 190 49.24 -45.04 20.23
C LEU A 190 48.86 -45.62 21.60
N ALA A 191 47.70 -45.26 22.14
CA ALA A 191 47.23 -45.78 23.43
C ALA A 191 46.50 -47.13 23.31
N THR A 192 46.02 -47.48 22.11
CA THR A 192 45.25 -48.71 21.85
C THR A 192 46.07 -49.87 21.26
N ASN A 193 47.36 -49.67 20.99
CA ASN A 193 48.31 -50.70 20.56
C ASN A 193 49.30 -51.03 21.67
#